data_AF-A0A2N2MJV1-F1
#
_entry.id   AF-A0A2N2MJV1-F1
#
_cell.length_a   1.000
_cell.length_b   1.000
_cell.length_c   1.000
_cell.angle_alpha   90.00
_cell.angle_beta   90.00
_cell.angle_gamma   90.00
#
_symmetry.space_group_name_H-M   'P 1'
#
loop_
_entity.id
_entity.type
_entity.pdbx_description
1 polymer ?
#
loop_
_entity_poly.entity_id
_entity_poly.type
_entity_poly.pdbx_seq_one_letter_code
_entity_poly.pdbx_strand_id
1 'polypeptide(L)'
;MVQKMAYQCLVCGTALEGPLGVLFHIFGVSRSKHNPNVCNRCDAHIQEGRVIELSVLFADLAGFTEMTNRLGPERSYQVVDEFFKMANDELIKNNAFIDKYIGDAVMAIFNAPIPNAQHARGATTAALGIQEGLKSVSQSLGLDLRARVGVATGFARVGRLGSPDRKDYTAIGDVVNLASRLEALAQPGEVLVDGKAFTQVKKDYPQLTPEALNVRGFAEPVEVYRIGSADRENAPIATPQPDPLAARQNVGLGTVLFTIFGAPCAIATTLSPLAILLGLGSFMGAISPIFATLDAAQIRIPLQLFAVLGAIINLYVIRRGNSHQQQNTPIELTLFEKRKINFVAGLSIFSLLAVLYETYVHIFVLGMSYFSPSL
;
A
#
# COMPACT_ATOMS: atom_id res chain seq x y z
N MET A 1 -9.21 -6.86 19.46
CA MET A 1 -7.77 -7.05 19.17
C MET A 1 -7.39 -5.94 18.18
N VAL A 2 -6.59 -4.94 18.57
CA VAL A 2 -6.27 -3.81 17.70
C VAL A 2 -5.52 -4.34 16.49
N GLN A 3 -6.05 -4.12 15.28
CA GLN A 3 -5.40 -4.55 14.05
C GLN A 3 -4.02 -3.89 13.99
N LYS A 4 -2.97 -4.70 13.89
CA LYS A 4 -1.61 -4.19 13.76
C LYS A 4 -1.46 -3.54 12.39
N MET A 5 -1.32 -2.22 12.38
CA MET A 5 -1.13 -1.46 11.13
C MET A 5 0.16 -1.89 10.43
N ALA A 6 0.17 -1.81 9.10
CA ALA A 6 1.35 -2.13 8.32
C ALA A 6 2.46 -1.10 8.61
N TYR A 7 3.69 -1.60 8.78
CA TYR A 7 4.89 -0.78 8.98
C TYR A 7 5.28 -0.01 7.70
N GLN A 8 5.00 -0.58 6.53
CA GLN A 8 5.24 -0.01 5.21
C GLN A 8 3.95 0.08 4.41
N CYS A 9 3.90 1.00 3.46
CA CYS A 9 2.81 1.12 2.52
C CYS A 9 2.74 -0.13 1.62
N LEU A 10 1.57 -0.77 1.57
CA LEU A 10 1.32 -1.98 0.77
C LEU A 10 1.42 -1.78 -0.75
N VAL A 11 1.52 -0.53 -1.23
CA VAL A 11 1.60 -0.21 -2.66
C VAL A 11 3.02 0.15 -3.07
N CYS A 12 3.69 1.07 -2.38
CA CYS A 12 5.02 1.57 -2.77
C CYS A 12 6.16 1.14 -1.83
N GLY A 13 5.87 0.50 -0.70
CA GLY A 13 6.86 0.08 0.30
C GLY A 13 7.43 1.22 1.17
N THR A 14 6.91 2.44 1.06
CA THR A 14 7.36 3.57 1.91
C THR A 14 7.07 3.29 3.38
N ALA A 15 8.05 3.52 4.27
CA ALA A 15 7.84 3.37 5.71
C ALA A 15 6.77 4.35 6.21
N LEU A 16 5.78 3.82 6.92
CA LEU A 16 4.68 4.57 7.54
C LEU A 16 4.87 4.70 9.07
N GLU A 17 5.74 3.87 9.65
CA GLU A 17 6.06 3.85 11.07
C GLU A 17 7.57 3.83 11.32
N GLY A 18 7.95 4.05 12.59
CA GLY A 18 9.35 4.10 13.03
C GLY A 18 10.10 5.36 12.57
N PRO A 19 11.43 5.40 12.77
CA PRO A 19 12.25 6.59 12.51
C PRO A 19 12.15 7.10 11.06
N LEU A 20 12.10 6.19 10.08
CA LEU A 20 11.90 6.53 8.68
C LEU A 20 10.47 7.03 8.39
N GLY A 21 9.46 6.49 9.07
CA GLY A 21 8.09 6.98 8.97
C GLY A 21 7.97 8.44 9.41
N VAL A 22 8.64 8.83 10.51
CA VAL A 22 8.71 10.23 10.98
C VAL A 22 9.33 11.14 9.91
N LEU A 23 10.44 10.71 9.31
CA LEU A 23 11.09 11.46 8.24
C LEU A 23 10.15 11.65 7.04
N PHE A 24 9.50 10.60 6.56
CA PHE A 24 8.56 10.69 5.44
C PHE A 24 7.33 11.55 5.77
N HIS A 25 6.90 11.55 7.04
CA HIS A 25 5.82 12.41 7.52
C HIS A 25 6.15 13.89 7.42
N ILE A 26 7.38 14.30 7.76
CA ILE A 26 7.87 15.68 7.57
C ILE A 26 7.81 16.08 6.09
N PHE A 27 8.03 15.14 5.16
CA PHE A 27 7.88 15.37 3.71
C PHE A 27 6.43 15.18 3.19
N GLY A 28 5.44 15.20 4.08
CA GLY A 28 4.02 15.16 3.72
C GLY A 28 3.49 13.78 3.32
N VAL A 29 4.19 12.69 3.67
CA VAL A 29 3.68 11.32 3.52
C VAL A 29 2.99 10.91 4.81
N SER A 30 1.69 10.64 4.74
CA SER A 30 0.91 10.13 5.87
C SER A 30 0.19 8.84 5.51
N ARG A 31 -0.43 8.18 6.48
CA ARG A 31 -1.38 7.10 6.20
C ARG A 31 -2.58 7.66 5.41
N SER A 32 -3.12 6.85 4.51
CA SER A 32 -4.35 7.13 3.76
C SER A 32 -5.56 7.06 4.69
N LYS A 33 -6.60 7.84 4.35
CA LYS A 33 -7.89 7.79 5.02
C LYS A 33 -8.75 6.60 4.57
N HIS A 34 -8.55 6.11 3.34
CA HIS A 34 -9.31 5.01 2.75
C HIS A 34 -8.77 3.63 3.16
N ASN A 35 -7.46 3.53 3.43
CA ASN A 35 -6.85 2.37 4.10
C ASN A 35 -5.54 2.80 4.79
N PRO A 36 -5.40 2.68 6.13
CA PRO A 36 -4.23 3.12 6.86
C PRO A 36 -2.95 2.36 6.52
N ASN A 37 -3.04 1.18 5.89
CA ASN A 37 -1.89 0.41 5.41
C ASN A 37 -1.32 0.94 4.07
N VAL A 38 -1.88 2.04 3.54
CA VAL A 38 -1.43 2.72 2.33
C VAL A 38 -1.03 4.16 2.67
N CYS A 39 -0.08 4.75 1.92
CA CYS A 39 0.26 6.16 2.08
C CYS A 39 -0.70 7.07 1.31
N ASN A 40 -0.90 8.29 1.79
CA ASN A 40 -1.70 9.34 1.15
C ASN A 40 -1.27 9.65 -0.31
N ARG A 41 -0.01 9.36 -0.66
CA ARG A 41 0.46 9.49 -2.04
C ARG A 41 -0.10 8.38 -2.92
N CYS A 42 0.03 7.12 -2.54
CA CYS A 42 -0.51 5.99 -3.32
C CYS A 42 -2.03 6.00 -3.40
N ASP A 43 -2.68 6.56 -2.39
CA ASP A 43 -4.09 6.91 -2.37
C ASP A 43 -4.49 7.87 -3.50
N ALA A 44 -3.67 8.92 -3.71
CA ALA A 44 -3.97 10.03 -4.62
C ALA A 44 -3.29 9.95 -6.01
N HIS A 45 -2.31 9.05 -6.20
CA HIS A 45 -1.40 9.07 -7.38
C HIS A 45 -1.90 8.32 -8.61
N ILE A 46 -3.00 7.56 -8.56
CA ILE A 46 -3.53 6.87 -9.75
C ILE A 46 -4.34 7.88 -10.60
N GLN A 47 -3.64 8.82 -11.24
CA GLN A 47 -4.26 9.92 -11.98
C GLN A 47 -4.72 9.54 -13.40
N GLU A 48 -3.99 8.66 -14.10
CA GLU A 48 -4.29 8.36 -15.52
C GLU A 48 -5.45 7.37 -15.69
N GLY A 49 -5.82 6.70 -14.61
CA GLY A 49 -6.83 5.66 -14.57
C GLY A 49 -6.51 4.44 -15.44
N ARG A 50 -6.79 3.25 -14.94
CA ARG A 50 -6.51 1.99 -15.65
C ARG A 50 -7.70 1.06 -15.58
N VAL A 51 -7.86 0.23 -16.60
CA VAL A 51 -8.81 -0.88 -16.56
C VAL A 51 -8.11 -2.06 -15.91
N ILE A 52 -8.69 -2.57 -14.82
CA ILE A 52 -8.20 -3.74 -14.10
C ILE A 52 -9.38 -4.59 -13.68
N GLU A 53 -9.14 -5.88 -13.52
CA GLU A 53 -10.08 -6.74 -12.81
C GLU A 53 -9.97 -6.48 -11.31
N LEU A 54 -11.10 -6.30 -10.66
CA LEU A 54 -11.20 -6.01 -9.23
C LEU A 54 -12.46 -6.65 -8.64
N SER A 55 -12.52 -6.70 -7.32
CA SER A 55 -13.77 -7.04 -6.61
C SER A 55 -14.32 -5.81 -5.94
N VAL A 56 -15.63 -5.65 -5.99
CA VAL A 56 -16.38 -4.58 -5.32
C VAL A 56 -17.27 -5.21 -4.27
N LEU A 57 -17.32 -4.59 -3.09
CA LEU A 57 -18.23 -4.95 -2.01
C LEU A 57 -19.12 -3.74 -1.70
N PHE A 58 -20.42 -3.98 -1.61
CA PHE A 58 -21.39 -3.08 -0.99
C PHE A 58 -21.96 -3.75 0.25
N ALA A 59 -22.04 -3.01 1.36
CA ALA A 59 -22.71 -3.46 2.58
C ALA A 59 -23.60 -2.33 3.10
N ASP A 60 -24.86 -2.65 3.40
CA ASP A 60 -25.91 -1.70 3.80
C ASP A 60 -26.68 -2.21 5.01
N LEU A 61 -27.12 -1.32 5.91
CA LEU A 61 -27.90 -1.72 7.08
C LEU A 61 -29.35 -2.03 6.67
N ALA A 62 -29.79 -3.25 6.93
CA ALA A 62 -31.14 -3.65 6.62
C ALA A 62 -32.16 -2.88 7.49
N GLY A 63 -33.17 -2.30 6.84
CA GLY A 63 -34.27 -1.62 7.53
C GLY A 63 -33.89 -0.30 8.20
N PHE A 64 -32.72 0.28 7.85
CA PHE A 64 -32.21 1.49 8.50
C PHE A 64 -33.18 2.68 8.46
N THR A 65 -33.89 2.88 7.36
CA THR A 65 -34.88 3.96 7.25
C THR A 65 -36.01 3.83 8.27
N GLU A 66 -36.56 2.63 8.46
CA GLU A 66 -37.60 2.38 9.46
C GLU A 66 -37.05 2.54 10.88
N MET A 67 -35.84 2.02 11.11
CA MET A 67 -35.14 2.15 12.38
C MET A 67 -34.89 3.62 12.75
N THR A 68 -34.51 4.45 11.78
CA THR A 68 -34.21 5.87 12.00
C THR A 68 -35.45 6.64 12.49
N ASN A 69 -36.61 6.34 11.92
CA ASN A 69 -37.88 6.94 12.35
C ASN A 69 -38.25 6.57 13.79
N ARG A 70 -37.86 5.38 14.27
CA ARG A 70 -38.15 4.90 15.62
C ARG A 70 -37.14 5.38 16.66
N LEU A 71 -35.85 5.39 16.31
CA LEU A 71 -34.75 5.66 17.25
C LEU A 71 -34.43 7.16 17.42
N GLY A 72 -34.84 7.99 16.46
CA GLY A 72 -34.46 9.40 16.42
C GLY A 72 -33.02 9.62 15.91
N PRO A 73 -32.65 10.87 15.58
CA PRO A 73 -31.41 11.16 14.85
C PRO A 73 -30.14 10.83 15.63
N GLU A 74 -30.08 11.11 16.94
CA GLU A 74 -28.88 10.88 17.76
C GLU A 74 -28.55 9.39 17.87
N ARG A 75 -29.56 8.56 18.14
CA ARG A 75 -29.33 7.12 18.28
C ARG A 75 -29.06 6.47 16.93
N SER A 76 -29.68 6.95 15.87
CA SER A 76 -29.41 6.48 14.50
C SER A 76 -27.99 6.81 14.06
N TYR A 77 -27.50 8.02 14.37
CA TYR A 77 -26.11 8.39 14.14
C TYR A 77 -25.14 7.44 14.85
N GLN A 78 -25.40 7.12 16.12
CA GLN A 78 -24.58 6.18 16.87
C GLN A 78 -24.56 4.78 16.25
N VAL A 79 -25.70 4.29 15.74
CA VAL A 79 -25.78 3.00 15.05
C VAL A 79 -24.90 2.99 13.80
N VAL A 80 -25.00 4.03 12.96
CA VAL A 80 -24.20 4.14 11.73
C VAL A 80 -22.72 4.26 12.04
N ASP A 81 -22.34 5.05 13.04
CA ASP A 81 -20.94 5.25 13.44
C ASP A 81 -20.31 3.93 13.94
N GLU A 82 -21.01 3.18 14.78
CA GLU A 82 -20.53 1.87 15.25
C GLU A 82 -20.50 0.81 14.14
N PHE A 83 -21.49 0.83 13.22
CA PHE A 83 -21.47 -0.02 12.04
C PHE A 83 -20.26 0.28 11.15
N PHE A 84 -20.00 1.55 10.82
CA PHE A 84 -18.89 1.93 9.96
C PHE A 84 -17.53 1.66 10.61
N LYS A 85 -17.36 1.90 11.91
CA LYS A 85 -16.13 1.52 12.63
C LYS A 85 -15.85 0.03 12.48
N MET A 86 -16.85 -0.80 12.79
CA MET A 86 -16.72 -2.26 12.69
C MET A 86 -16.48 -2.72 11.25
N ALA A 87 -17.26 -2.22 10.29
CA ALA A 87 -17.13 -2.59 8.89
C ALA A 87 -15.77 -2.17 8.32
N ASN A 88 -15.28 -0.98 8.67
CA ASN A 88 -13.95 -0.52 8.28
C ASN A 88 -12.86 -1.46 8.78
N ASP A 89 -12.93 -1.91 10.03
CA ASP A 89 -11.95 -2.85 10.59
C ASP A 89 -11.93 -4.16 9.77
N GLU A 90 -13.10 -4.72 9.43
CA GLU A 90 -13.18 -5.94 8.61
C GLU A 90 -12.69 -5.73 7.17
N LEU A 91 -12.99 -4.59 6.57
CA LEU A 91 -12.53 -4.21 5.23
C LEU A 91 -11.01 -4.01 5.20
N ILE A 92 -10.45 -3.29 6.17
CA ILE A 92 -9.01 -3.00 6.25
C ILE A 92 -8.21 -4.28 6.57
N LYS A 93 -8.73 -5.19 7.41
CA LYS A 93 -8.15 -6.54 7.64
C LYS A 93 -7.96 -7.33 6.36
N ASN A 94 -8.85 -7.14 5.39
CA ASN A 94 -8.82 -7.83 4.11
C ASN A 94 -8.23 -6.97 2.97
N ASN A 95 -7.47 -5.92 3.32
CA ASN A 95 -6.78 -5.04 2.38
C ASN A 95 -7.72 -4.35 1.37
N ALA A 96 -8.94 -4.04 1.78
CA ALA A 96 -9.86 -3.25 0.97
C ALA A 96 -9.46 -1.78 0.91
N PHE A 97 -9.78 -1.12 -0.17
CA PHE A 97 -9.83 0.34 -0.27
C PHE A 97 -11.27 0.78 -0.05
N ILE A 98 -11.53 1.51 1.03
CA ILE A 98 -12.87 2.05 1.31
C ILE A 98 -13.10 3.21 0.35
N ASP A 99 -13.99 3.06 -0.63
CA ASP A 99 -14.22 4.07 -1.67
C ASP A 99 -15.06 5.23 -1.13
N LYS A 100 -16.23 4.91 -0.57
CA LYS A 100 -17.11 5.90 0.06
C LYS A 100 -18.17 5.28 0.96
N TYR A 101 -18.74 6.12 1.80
CA TYR A 101 -20.00 5.87 2.50
C TYR A 101 -21.16 6.51 1.72
N ILE A 102 -22.31 5.82 1.69
CA ILE A 102 -23.51 6.23 0.96
C ILE A 102 -24.71 6.07 1.90
N GLY A 103 -25.01 7.10 2.69
CA GLY A 103 -26.01 6.97 3.76
C GLY A 103 -25.51 6.01 4.85
N ASP A 104 -26.19 4.89 5.00
CA ASP A 104 -25.85 3.76 5.88
C ASP A 104 -25.10 2.63 5.17
N ALA A 105 -24.80 2.79 3.87
CA ALA A 105 -24.00 1.83 3.11
C ALA A 105 -22.51 2.19 3.07
N VAL A 106 -21.66 1.18 2.93
CA VAL A 106 -20.24 1.30 2.60
C VAL A 106 -19.93 0.59 1.28
N MET A 107 -19.14 1.26 0.43
CA MET A 107 -18.57 0.70 -0.80
C MET A 107 -17.07 0.52 -0.63
N ALA A 108 -16.57 -0.67 -0.97
CA ALA A 108 -15.14 -0.97 -0.92
C ALA A 108 -14.65 -1.68 -2.19
N ILE A 109 -13.39 -1.45 -2.52
CA ILE A 109 -12.71 -1.98 -3.72
C ILE A 109 -11.53 -2.83 -3.28
N PHE A 110 -11.34 -3.97 -3.93
CA PHE A 110 -10.20 -4.87 -3.72
C PHE A 110 -9.38 -4.96 -5.01
N ASN A 111 -8.07 -5.19 -4.92
CA ASN A 111 -7.10 -5.14 -6.03
C ASN A 111 -6.75 -3.73 -6.54
N ALA A 112 -7.26 -2.66 -5.91
CA ALA A 112 -6.98 -1.28 -6.29
C ALA A 112 -7.13 -0.34 -5.10
N PRO A 113 -6.17 0.56 -4.80
CA PRO A 113 -4.80 0.63 -5.34
C PRO A 113 -3.90 -0.51 -4.84
N ILE A 114 -4.37 -1.28 -3.83
CA ILE A 114 -3.63 -2.38 -3.20
C ILE A 114 -3.73 -3.62 -4.09
N PRO A 115 -2.64 -4.08 -4.73
CA PRO A 115 -2.67 -5.28 -5.56
C PRO A 115 -2.93 -6.51 -4.70
N ASN A 116 -3.87 -7.36 -5.11
CA ASN A 116 -4.19 -8.60 -4.42
C ASN A 116 -4.77 -9.61 -5.41
N ALA A 117 -4.01 -10.67 -5.74
CA ALA A 117 -4.48 -11.72 -6.66
C ALA A 117 -5.69 -12.51 -6.11
N GLN A 118 -5.90 -12.50 -4.79
CA GLN A 118 -7.02 -13.13 -4.09
C GLN A 118 -8.06 -12.08 -3.67
N HIS A 119 -8.25 -11.04 -4.48
CA HIS A 119 -9.14 -9.92 -4.18
C HIS A 119 -10.59 -10.34 -3.93
N ALA A 120 -11.11 -11.33 -4.65
CA ALA A 120 -12.48 -11.81 -4.45
C ALA A 120 -12.61 -12.61 -3.15
N ARG A 121 -11.61 -13.43 -2.82
CA ARG A 121 -11.53 -14.11 -1.52
C ARG A 121 -11.48 -13.10 -0.37
N GLY A 122 -10.68 -12.04 -0.51
CA GLY A 122 -10.61 -10.95 0.47
C GLY A 122 -11.96 -10.24 0.64
N ALA A 123 -12.64 -9.94 -0.46
CA ALA A 123 -13.97 -9.34 -0.46
C ALA A 123 -15.02 -10.23 0.24
N THR A 124 -15.09 -11.51 -0.13
CA THR A 124 -16.00 -12.47 0.50
C THR A 124 -15.70 -12.67 1.99
N THR A 125 -14.41 -12.73 2.36
CA THR A 125 -14.01 -12.86 3.78
C THR A 125 -14.42 -11.63 4.57
N ALA A 126 -14.22 -10.42 4.03
CA ALA A 126 -14.67 -9.18 4.65
C ALA A 126 -16.20 -9.12 4.79
N ALA A 127 -16.93 -9.53 3.75
CA ALA A 127 -18.40 -9.59 3.78
C ALA A 127 -18.93 -10.46 4.92
N LEU A 128 -18.35 -11.64 5.11
CA LEU A 128 -18.70 -12.54 6.22
C LEU A 128 -18.25 -11.97 7.57
N GLY A 129 -17.08 -11.33 7.62
CA GLY A 129 -16.59 -10.62 8.80
C GLY A 129 -17.54 -9.51 9.25
N ILE A 130 -18.10 -8.75 8.31
CA ILE A 130 -19.10 -7.70 8.58
C ILE A 130 -20.35 -8.32 9.21
N GLN A 131 -20.88 -9.42 8.67
CA GLN A 131 -22.05 -10.09 9.25
C GLN A 131 -21.78 -10.58 10.68
N GLU A 132 -20.59 -11.13 10.93
CA GLU A 132 -20.22 -11.62 12.25
C GLU A 132 -19.98 -10.48 13.26
N GLY A 133 -19.22 -9.46 12.87
CA GLY A 133 -18.91 -8.30 13.70
C GLY A 133 -20.16 -7.49 14.06
N LEU A 134 -21.15 -7.45 13.16
CA LEU A 134 -22.41 -6.77 13.42
C LEU A 134 -23.19 -7.42 14.58
N LYS A 135 -23.02 -8.72 14.85
CA LYS A 135 -23.64 -9.37 16.02
C LYS A 135 -23.18 -8.74 17.34
N SER A 136 -21.90 -8.38 17.44
CA SER A 136 -21.36 -7.71 18.63
C SER A 136 -21.88 -6.28 18.77
N VAL A 137 -22.02 -5.55 17.65
CA VAL A 137 -22.60 -4.20 17.64
C VAL A 137 -24.10 -4.24 18.01
N SER A 138 -24.84 -5.21 17.46
CA SER A 138 -26.23 -5.50 17.81
C SER A 138 -26.40 -5.70 19.31
N GLN A 139 -25.55 -6.55 19.92
CA GLN A 139 -25.57 -6.80 21.37
C GLN A 139 -25.24 -5.55 22.19
N SER A 140 -24.21 -4.79 21.81
CA SER A 140 -23.78 -3.60 22.56
C SER A 140 -24.82 -2.48 22.52
N LEU A 141 -25.55 -2.36 21.41
CA LEU A 141 -26.59 -1.35 21.22
C LEU A 141 -27.99 -1.82 21.64
N GLY A 142 -28.16 -3.12 21.94
CA GLY A 142 -29.45 -3.72 22.30
C GLY A 142 -30.45 -3.73 21.13
N LEU A 143 -29.97 -3.91 19.90
CA LEU A 143 -30.76 -3.88 18.66
C LEU A 143 -30.49 -5.15 17.84
N ASP A 144 -31.45 -5.60 17.02
CA ASP A 144 -31.20 -6.63 15.99
C ASP A 144 -30.77 -5.95 14.69
N LEU A 145 -29.47 -5.64 14.58
CA LEU A 145 -28.89 -5.08 13.36
C LEU A 145 -28.45 -6.20 12.44
N ARG A 146 -28.80 -6.07 11.16
CA ARG A 146 -28.39 -6.96 10.09
C ARG A 146 -27.92 -6.13 8.90
N ALA A 147 -26.98 -6.66 8.13
CA ALA A 147 -26.55 -6.04 6.90
C ALA A 147 -27.00 -6.86 5.69
N ARG A 148 -27.21 -6.20 4.57
CA ARG A 148 -27.21 -6.82 3.24
C ARG A 148 -25.84 -6.61 2.64
N VAL A 149 -25.25 -7.64 2.03
CA VAL A 149 -23.92 -7.52 1.43
C VAL A 149 -23.90 -8.14 0.03
N GLY A 150 -23.37 -7.38 -0.93
CA GLY A 150 -23.18 -7.81 -2.32
C GLY A 150 -21.71 -7.73 -2.72
N VAL A 151 -21.19 -8.82 -3.30
CA VAL A 151 -19.82 -8.90 -3.81
C VAL A 151 -19.84 -9.28 -5.29
N ALA A 152 -19.17 -8.49 -6.12
CA ALA A 152 -19.00 -8.82 -7.54
C ALA A 152 -17.55 -8.66 -8.00
N THR A 153 -17.11 -9.48 -8.95
CA THR A 153 -15.78 -9.41 -9.57
C THR A 153 -15.87 -9.17 -11.07
N GLY A 154 -15.01 -8.29 -11.58
CA GLY A 154 -14.95 -7.99 -13.00
C GLY A 154 -14.07 -6.79 -13.32
N PHE A 155 -14.02 -6.44 -14.61
CA PHE A 155 -13.23 -5.31 -15.08
C PHE A 155 -13.93 -3.98 -14.78
N ALA A 156 -13.16 -3.03 -14.26
CA ALA A 156 -13.58 -1.65 -14.10
C ALA A 156 -12.41 -0.71 -14.39
N ARG A 157 -12.75 0.50 -14.83
CA ARG A 157 -11.78 1.60 -14.90
C ARG A 157 -11.69 2.24 -13.52
N VAL A 158 -10.52 2.14 -12.90
CA VAL A 158 -10.20 2.84 -11.64
C VAL A 158 -9.43 4.11 -11.93
N GLY A 159 -9.66 5.17 -11.17
CA GLY A 159 -8.92 6.43 -11.32
C GLY A 159 -9.60 7.59 -10.62
N ARG A 160 -8.97 8.77 -10.67
CA ARG A 160 -9.56 9.99 -10.13
C ARG A 160 -10.65 10.51 -11.07
N LEU A 161 -11.88 10.54 -10.57
CA LEU A 161 -13.05 11.04 -11.29
C LEU A 161 -13.70 12.19 -10.51
N GLY A 162 -14.20 13.19 -11.23
CA GLY A 162 -14.97 14.30 -10.68
C GLY A 162 -14.66 15.63 -11.36
N SER A 163 -15.17 16.72 -10.79
CA SER A 163 -14.91 18.07 -11.28
C SER A 163 -13.47 18.49 -10.96
N PRO A 164 -12.94 19.57 -11.58
CA PRO A 164 -11.60 20.07 -11.28
C PRO A 164 -11.35 20.28 -9.78
N ASP A 165 -12.36 20.74 -9.06
CA ASP A 165 -12.28 21.10 -7.63
C ASP A 165 -12.54 19.90 -6.70
N ARG A 166 -13.15 18.83 -7.20
CA ARG A 166 -13.47 17.63 -6.40
C ARG A 166 -13.26 16.36 -7.22
N LYS A 167 -12.08 15.76 -7.06
CA LYS A 167 -11.71 14.48 -7.69
C LYS A 167 -11.47 13.41 -6.63
N ASP A 168 -12.35 12.42 -6.61
CA ASP A 168 -12.24 11.23 -5.77
C ASP A 168 -11.69 10.07 -6.59
N TYR A 169 -10.80 9.27 -6.02
CA TYR A 169 -10.39 8.01 -6.64
C TYR A 169 -11.53 7.01 -6.49
N THR A 170 -12.00 6.42 -7.60
CA THR A 170 -13.13 5.48 -7.58
C THR A 170 -13.06 4.52 -8.76
N ALA A 171 -13.98 3.56 -8.82
CA ALA A 171 -14.14 2.60 -9.91
C ALA A 171 -15.42 2.88 -10.71
N ILE A 172 -15.34 2.75 -12.04
CA ILE A 172 -16.51 2.74 -12.92
C ILE A 172 -16.48 1.48 -13.78
N GLY A 173 -17.59 0.75 -13.77
CA GLY A 173 -17.80 -0.41 -14.62
C GLY A 173 -19.03 -1.20 -14.17
N ASP A 174 -19.47 -2.13 -15.01
CA ASP A 174 -20.67 -2.93 -14.74
C ASP A 174 -20.56 -3.75 -13.46
N VAL A 175 -19.34 -4.14 -13.05
CA VAL A 175 -19.07 -4.83 -11.78
C VAL A 175 -19.51 -4.00 -10.55
N VAL A 176 -19.36 -2.67 -10.59
CA VAL A 176 -19.79 -1.80 -9.49
C VAL A 176 -21.31 -1.81 -9.39
N ASN A 177 -21.99 -1.72 -10.53
CA ASN A 177 -23.45 -1.81 -10.60
C ASN A 177 -23.92 -3.19 -10.14
N LEU A 178 -23.29 -4.27 -10.59
CA LEU A 178 -23.63 -5.63 -10.19
C LEU A 178 -23.53 -5.80 -8.67
N ALA A 179 -22.41 -5.41 -8.05
CA ALA A 179 -22.24 -5.51 -6.60
C ALA A 179 -23.34 -4.78 -5.83
N SER A 180 -23.69 -3.55 -6.24
CA SER A 180 -24.78 -2.78 -5.62
C SER A 180 -26.15 -3.44 -5.77
N ARG A 181 -26.39 -4.13 -6.89
CA ARG A 181 -27.66 -4.84 -7.12
C ARG A 181 -27.73 -6.15 -6.35
N LEU A 182 -26.61 -6.85 -6.21
CA LEU A 182 -26.52 -8.03 -5.37
C LEU A 182 -26.76 -7.67 -3.89
N GLU A 183 -26.22 -6.55 -3.41
CA GLU A 183 -26.54 -6.05 -2.06
C GLU A 183 -28.04 -5.82 -1.94
N ALA A 184 -28.65 -5.06 -2.85
CA ALA A 184 -30.09 -4.76 -2.78
C ALA A 184 -31.00 -6.00 -2.89
N LEU A 185 -30.53 -7.09 -3.52
CA LEU A 185 -31.26 -8.36 -3.63
C LEU A 185 -31.03 -9.29 -2.43
N ALA A 186 -30.02 -9.05 -1.61
CA ALA A 186 -29.76 -9.83 -0.42
C ALA A 186 -30.84 -9.56 0.64
N GLN A 187 -31.23 -10.59 1.38
CA GLN A 187 -32.07 -10.44 2.57
C GLN A 187 -31.22 -9.99 3.77
N PRO A 188 -31.84 -9.47 4.84
CA PRO A 188 -31.12 -9.05 6.04
C PRO A 188 -30.29 -10.19 6.66
N GLY A 189 -28.98 -10.02 6.71
CA GLY A 189 -28.01 -11.00 7.23
C GLY A 189 -27.35 -11.85 6.15
N GLU A 190 -27.64 -11.61 4.88
CA GLU A 190 -27.12 -12.42 3.77
C GLU A 190 -25.95 -11.76 3.03
N VAL A 191 -25.12 -12.61 2.44
CA VAL A 191 -24.06 -12.22 1.50
C VAL A 191 -24.36 -12.87 0.15
N LEU A 192 -24.54 -12.05 -0.89
CA LEU A 192 -24.62 -12.50 -2.28
C LEU A 192 -23.31 -12.24 -3.01
N VAL A 193 -22.81 -13.27 -3.70
CA VAL A 193 -21.53 -13.26 -4.40
C VAL A 193 -21.74 -13.69 -5.84
N ASP A 194 -21.24 -12.94 -6.82
CA ASP A 194 -21.32 -13.34 -8.23
C ASP A 194 -20.44 -14.56 -8.55
N GLY A 195 -20.76 -15.28 -9.63
CA GLY A 195 -20.01 -16.49 -10.02
C GLY A 195 -18.50 -16.27 -10.23
N LYS A 196 -18.07 -15.09 -10.71
CA LYS A 196 -16.64 -14.79 -10.87
C LYS A 196 -15.96 -14.64 -9.51
N ALA A 197 -16.56 -13.89 -8.58
CA ALA A 197 -16.04 -13.79 -7.22
C ALA A 197 -16.01 -15.15 -6.52
N PHE A 198 -17.07 -15.96 -6.70
CA PHE A 198 -17.19 -17.28 -6.08
C PHE A 198 -16.07 -18.23 -6.50
N THR A 199 -15.54 -18.11 -7.72
CA THR A 199 -14.45 -18.96 -8.22
C THR A 199 -13.22 -18.98 -7.28
N GLN A 200 -12.90 -17.86 -6.61
CA GLN A 200 -11.75 -17.81 -5.68
C GLN A 200 -12.01 -18.46 -4.31
N VAL A 201 -13.27 -18.67 -3.94
CA VAL A 201 -13.70 -19.25 -2.65
C VAL A 201 -14.38 -20.61 -2.79
N LYS A 202 -14.67 -21.08 -4.00
CA LYS A 202 -15.38 -22.33 -4.30
C LYS A 202 -14.86 -23.55 -3.53
N LYS A 203 -13.54 -23.63 -3.30
CA LYS A 203 -12.92 -24.74 -2.54
C LYS A 203 -13.34 -24.76 -1.06
N ASP A 204 -13.68 -23.62 -0.49
CA ASP A 204 -14.09 -23.50 0.92
C ASP A 204 -15.60 -23.73 1.10
N TYR A 205 -16.35 -23.71 -0.02
CA TYR A 205 -17.81 -23.83 -0.06
C TYR A 205 -18.26 -24.81 -1.16
N PRO A 206 -17.77 -26.06 -1.17
CA PRO A 206 -18.00 -27.02 -2.27
C PRO A 206 -19.47 -27.42 -2.44
N GLN A 207 -20.27 -27.29 -1.38
CA GLN A 207 -21.68 -27.66 -1.34
C GLN A 207 -22.62 -26.58 -1.86
N LEU A 208 -22.14 -25.33 -2.02
CA LEU A 208 -22.99 -24.25 -2.50
C LEU A 208 -23.28 -24.40 -4.00
N THR A 209 -24.55 -24.27 -4.35
CA THR A 209 -25.01 -24.34 -5.73
C THR A 209 -25.37 -22.94 -6.23
N PRO A 210 -25.12 -22.64 -7.53
CA PRO A 210 -25.46 -21.34 -8.09
C PRO A 210 -26.98 -21.16 -8.18
N GLU A 211 -27.42 -19.94 -7.91
CA GLU A 211 -28.76 -19.44 -8.21
C GLU A 211 -28.67 -18.48 -9.40
N ALA A 212 -29.65 -18.54 -10.32
CA ALA A 212 -29.72 -17.60 -11.44
C ALA A 212 -30.70 -16.48 -11.09
N LEU A 213 -30.20 -15.25 -10.90
CA LEU A 213 -31.03 -14.09 -10.57
C LEU A 213 -31.15 -13.13 -11.75
N ASN A 214 -32.36 -12.63 -11.99
CA ASN A 214 -32.60 -11.53 -12.92
C ASN A 214 -32.19 -10.21 -12.27
N VAL A 215 -31.04 -9.68 -12.69
CA VAL A 215 -30.50 -8.42 -12.14
C VAL A 215 -30.85 -7.26 -13.06
N ARG A 216 -31.49 -6.22 -12.53
CA ARG A 216 -31.86 -5.03 -13.30
C ARG A 216 -30.62 -4.40 -13.97
N GLY A 217 -30.68 -4.27 -15.30
CA GLY A 217 -29.60 -3.70 -16.12
C GLY A 217 -28.69 -4.75 -16.75
N PHE A 218 -28.90 -6.04 -16.46
CA PHE A 218 -28.23 -7.16 -17.12
C PHE A 218 -29.24 -7.90 -17.99
N ALA A 219 -28.84 -8.22 -19.23
CA ALA A 219 -29.71 -8.87 -20.20
C ALA A 219 -29.94 -10.35 -19.88
N GLU A 220 -28.89 -11.04 -19.41
CA GLU A 220 -28.93 -12.44 -19.02
C GLU A 220 -29.02 -12.57 -17.49
N PRO A 221 -29.68 -13.63 -16.98
CA PRO A 221 -29.63 -13.97 -15.56
C PRO A 221 -28.18 -14.09 -15.08
N VAL A 222 -27.89 -13.49 -13.92
CA VAL A 222 -26.56 -13.55 -13.32
C VAL A 222 -26.49 -14.73 -12.38
N GLU A 223 -25.42 -15.51 -12.50
CA GLU A 223 -25.09 -16.59 -11.57
C GLU A 223 -24.60 -16.00 -10.24
N VAL A 224 -25.28 -16.34 -9.15
CA VAL A 224 -24.98 -15.86 -7.81
C VAL A 224 -24.92 -17.01 -6.81
N TYR A 225 -24.20 -16.77 -5.73
CA TYR A 225 -24.05 -17.68 -4.61
C TYR A 225 -24.40 -16.95 -3.32
N ARG A 226 -25.19 -17.60 -2.49
CA ARG A 226 -25.52 -17.14 -1.14
C ARG A 226 -24.55 -17.79 -0.16
N ILE A 227 -23.82 -16.97 0.59
CA ILE A 227 -22.78 -17.46 1.50
C ILE A 227 -23.08 -17.03 2.93
N GLY A 228 -23.22 -18.00 3.83
CA GLY A 228 -23.27 -17.82 5.27
C GLY A 228 -21.99 -18.29 5.97
N SER A 229 -21.73 -17.79 7.18
CA SER A 229 -20.59 -18.23 7.99
C SER A 229 -20.70 -19.70 8.43
N ALA A 230 -21.93 -20.23 8.54
CA ALA A 230 -22.20 -21.64 8.83
C ALA A 230 -21.94 -22.57 7.63
N ASP A 231 -21.88 -22.03 6.42
CA ASP A 231 -21.67 -22.81 5.19
C ASP A 231 -20.18 -23.11 4.95
N ARG A 232 -19.27 -22.64 5.80
CA ARG A 232 -17.86 -22.95 5.64
C ARG A 232 -17.60 -24.37 6.15
N GLU A 233 -17.43 -25.32 5.25
CA GLU A 233 -16.91 -26.64 5.62
C GLU A 233 -15.43 -26.48 6.03
N ASN A 234 -14.98 -27.25 7.04
CA ASN A 234 -13.68 -27.16 7.73
C ASN A 234 -12.46 -27.19 6.78
N ALA A 235 -12.27 -26.16 5.96
CA ALA A 235 -11.06 -25.84 5.26
C ALA A 235 -10.15 -25.12 6.25
N PRO A 236 -8.86 -25.49 6.34
CA PRO A 236 -7.93 -24.82 7.23
C PRO A 236 -8.05 -23.32 7.03
N ILE A 237 -8.19 -22.57 8.14
CA ILE A 237 -8.14 -21.11 8.13
C ILE A 237 -6.88 -20.77 7.32
N ALA A 238 -7.06 -20.19 6.14
CA ALA A 238 -5.95 -19.69 5.37
C ALA A 238 -5.21 -18.72 6.30
N THR A 239 -4.05 -19.14 6.78
CA THR A 239 -3.13 -18.27 7.47
C THR A 239 -2.95 -17.04 6.58
N PRO A 240 -2.93 -15.82 7.15
CA PRO A 240 -2.65 -14.62 6.38
C PRO A 240 -1.43 -14.92 5.52
N GLN A 241 -1.63 -15.01 4.20
CA GLN A 241 -0.51 -15.36 3.34
C GLN A 241 0.53 -14.26 3.51
N PRO A 242 1.80 -14.60 3.82
CA PRO A 242 2.83 -13.61 3.87
C PRO A 242 2.85 -12.88 2.53
N ASP A 243 2.85 -11.55 2.64
CA ASP A 243 2.82 -10.60 1.54
C ASP A 243 3.67 -11.11 0.34
N PRO A 244 3.09 -11.31 -0.85
CA PRO A 244 3.85 -11.69 -2.04
C PRO A 244 4.92 -10.63 -2.42
N LEU A 245 4.85 -9.41 -1.88
CA LEU A 245 5.89 -8.39 -1.99
C LEU A 245 7.08 -8.60 -1.04
N ALA A 246 6.95 -9.43 0.01
CA ALA A 246 8.07 -9.78 0.89
C ALA A 246 9.14 -10.63 0.18
N ALA A 247 8.80 -11.26 -0.95
CA ALA A 247 9.71 -12.08 -1.75
C ALA A 247 10.47 -11.31 -2.85
N ARG A 248 10.22 -10.02 -3.05
CA ARG A 248 11.12 -9.19 -3.87
C ARG A 248 12.39 -8.96 -3.05
N GLN A 249 13.50 -9.56 -3.48
CA GLN A 249 14.85 -9.24 -3.00
C GLN A 249 15.02 -7.72 -3.06
N ASN A 250 14.79 -7.08 -1.93
CA ASN A 250 14.99 -5.66 -1.74
C ASN A 250 16.51 -5.46 -1.77
N VAL A 251 16.98 -4.54 -2.62
CA VAL A 251 18.23 -3.84 -2.36
C VAL A 251 18.05 -3.25 -0.95
N GLY A 252 18.65 -3.91 0.03
CA GLY A 252 18.38 -3.65 1.43
C GLY A 252 18.71 -2.20 1.74
N LEU A 253 17.95 -1.60 2.65
CA LEU A 253 18.22 -0.28 3.20
C LEU A 253 19.67 -0.16 3.69
N GLY A 254 20.28 -1.26 4.15
CA GLY A 254 21.71 -1.33 4.46
C GLY A 254 22.61 -0.95 3.29
N THR A 255 22.29 -1.36 2.06
CA THR A 255 23.06 -1.06 0.85
C THR A 255 22.89 0.40 0.40
N VAL A 256 21.69 0.97 0.59
CA VAL A 256 21.36 2.38 0.26
C VAL A 256 21.92 3.35 1.32
N LEU A 257 21.82 3.00 2.61
CA LEU A 257 22.45 3.75 3.69
C LEU A 257 23.98 3.66 3.62
N PHE A 258 24.56 2.51 3.25
CA PHE A 258 26.00 2.41 2.99
C PHE A 258 26.46 3.28 1.82
N THR A 259 25.63 3.49 0.80
CA THR A 259 25.98 4.37 -0.34
C THR A 259 25.82 5.86 -0.01
N ILE A 260 24.91 6.22 0.90
CA ILE A 260 24.69 7.61 1.34
C ILE A 260 25.70 8.04 2.43
N PHE A 261 26.06 7.14 3.35
CA PHE A 261 26.97 7.43 4.48
C PHE A 261 28.43 7.02 4.23
N GLY A 262 28.74 6.44 3.06
CA GLY A 262 30.08 6.01 2.67
C GLY A 262 31.04 7.13 2.20
N ALA A 263 30.64 8.40 2.26
CA ALA A 263 31.49 9.54 1.94
C ALA A 263 31.21 10.71 2.88
N PRO A 264 31.70 10.66 4.14
CA PRO A 264 31.43 11.70 5.13
C PRO A 264 31.99 13.07 4.74
N CYS A 265 33.04 13.14 3.91
CA CYS A 265 33.72 14.40 3.63
C CYS A 265 33.01 15.29 2.58
N ALA A 266 32.08 14.74 1.78
CA ALA A 266 31.30 15.53 0.83
C ALA A 266 30.25 16.41 1.52
N ILE A 267 29.70 15.98 2.66
CA ILE A 267 28.71 16.77 3.42
C ILE A 267 29.38 17.98 4.08
N ALA A 268 30.60 17.82 4.60
CA ALA A 268 31.33 18.90 5.28
C ALA A 268 31.84 20.00 4.33
N THR A 269 32.17 19.65 3.09
CA THR A 269 32.76 20.60 2.12
C THR A 269 31.73 21.35 1.28
N THR A 270 30.52 20.82 1.09
CA THR A 270 29.44 21.53 0.36
C THR A 270 28.48 22.30 1.27
N LEU A 271 28.35 21.94 2.56
CA LEU A 271 27.50 22.66 3.51
C LEU A 271 28.23 23.72 4.33
N SER A 272 29.56 23.78 4.32
CA SER A 272 30.28 24.85 5.03
C SER A 272 29.95 26.27 4.52
N PRO A 273 29.74 26.53 3.21
CA PRO A 273 29.31 27.85 2.77
C PRO A 273 27.85 28.14 3.14
N LEU A 274 27.00 27.10 3.14
CA LEU A 274 25.55 27.21 3.38
C LEU A 274 25.20 27.32 4.87
N ALA A 275 25.96 26.66 5.75
CA ALA A 275 25.82 26.72 7.20
C ALA A 275 26.28 28.08 7.77
N ILE A 276 27.26 28.72 7.13
CA ILE A 276 27.65 30.10 7.42
C ILE A 276 26.55 31.08 6.95
N LEU A 277 25.95 30.83 5.79
CA LEU A 277 24.84 31.64 5.26
C LEU A 277 23.54 31.55 6.10
N LEU A 278 23.31 30.41 6.76
CA LEU A 278 22.09 30.10 7.52
C LEU A 278 22.26 30.19 9.06
N GLY A 279 23.43 30.64 9.56
CA GLY A 279 23.66 30.86 11.00
C GLY A 279 23.79 29.58 11.84
N LEU A 280 24.12 28.43 11.22
CA LEU A 280 24.25 27.12 11.88
C LEU A 280 25.69 26.81 12.33
N GLY A 281 26.53 27.82 12.52
CA GLY A 281 27.96 27.68 12.85
C GLY A 281 28.23 26.84 14.12
N SER A 282 27.35 26.91 15.12
CA SER A 282 27.47 26.14 16.36
C SER A 282 27.25 24.63 16.16
N PHE A 283 26.46 24.23 15.17
CA PHE A 283 26.23 22.81 14.84
C PHE A 283 27.43 22.22 14.10
N MET A 284 28.01 22.96 13.14
CA MET A 284 29.22 22.52 12.42
C MET A 284 30.45 22.43 13.34
N GLY A 285 30.59 23.35 14.31
CA GLY A 285 31.66 23.29 15.31
C GLY A 285 31.60 22.04 16.21
N ALA A 286 30.40 21.55 16.53
CA ALA A 286 30.21 20.36 17.34
C ALA A 286 30.55 19.04 16.61
N ILE A 287 30.52 19.04 15.27
CA ILE A 287 30.74 17.83 14.44
C ILE A 287 32.15 17.83 13.82
N SER A 288 32.85 18.96 13.85
CA SER A 288 34.25 19.10 13.40
C SER A 288 35.22 18.03 13.94
N PRO A 289 35.14 17.56 15.21
CA PRO A 289 36.00 16.50 15.70
C PRO A 289 35.73 15.16 15.01
N ILE A 290 34.45 14.89 14.71
CA ILE A 290 34.00 13.67 14.04
C ILE A 290 34.51 13.66 12.59
N PHE A 291 34.40 14.78 11.89
CA PHE A 291 34.95 14.90 10.53
C PHE A 291 36.48 14.78 10.50
N ALA A 292 37.19 15.37 11.47
CA ALA A 292 38.64 15.20 11.59
C ALA A 292 39.05 13.73 11.84
N THR A 293 38.28 12.99 12.63
CA THR A 293 38.51 11.54 12.81
C THR A 293 38.20 10.73 11.55
N LEU A 294 37.22 11.15 10.75
CA LEU A 294 36.86 10.48 9.49
C LEU A 294 37.85 10.79 8.35
N ASP A 295 38.53 11.94 8.40
CA ASP A 295 39.59 12.34 7.46
C ASP A 295 40.92 11.62 7.68
N ALA A 296 41.06 10.89 8.80
CA ALA A 296 42.20 10.02 9.03
C ALA A 296 42.25 8.95 7.93
N ALA A 297 43.40 8.83 7.25
CA ALA A 297 43.57 7.90 6.14
C ALA A 297 43.21 6.44 6.49
N GLN A 298 43.35 6.05 7.76
CA GLN A 298 42.99 4.74 8.29
C GLN A 298 41.48 4.43 8.24
N ILE A 299 40.61 5.45 8.23
CA ILE A 299 39.14 5.28 8.19
C ILE A 299 38.58 5.70 6.82
N ARG A 300 39.17 6.73 6.18
CA ARG A 300 38.73 7.22 4.86
C ARG A 300 38.83 6.16 3.77
N ILE A 301 39.98 5.51 3.63
CA ILE A 301 40.22 4.55 2.52
C ILE A 301 39.25 3.37 2.57
N PRO A 302 39.04 2.67 3.73
CA PRO A 302 38.03 1.61 3.81
C PRO A 302 36.63 2.09 3.43
N LEU A 303 36.24 3.29 3.87
CA LEU A 303 34.90 3.82 3.64
C LEU A 303 34.65 4.15 2.15
N GLN A 304 35.65 4.72 1.47
CA GLN A 304 35.62 4.93 0.03
C GLN A 304 35.54 3.60 -0.74
N LEU A 305 36.30 2.57 -0.32
CA LEU A 305 36.23 1.24 -0.92
C LEU A 305 34.84 0.62 -0.77
N PHE A 306 34.20 0.76 0.40
CA PHE A 306 32.83 0.29 0.63
C PHE A 306 31.81 1.04 -0.24
N ALA A 307 31.95 2.37 -0.38
CA ALA A 307 31.08 3.17 -1.24
C ALA A 307 31.18 2.75 -2.72
N VAL A 308 32.40 2.56 -3.22
CA VAL A 308 32.67 2.08 -4.59
C VAL A 308 32.09 0.68 -4.80
N LEU A 309 32.34 -0.24 -3.87
CA LEU A 309 31.81 -1.61 -3.93
C LEU A 309 30.27 -1.62 -3.96
N GLY A 310 29.63 -0.82 -3.10
CA GLY A 310 28.17 -0.69 -3.05
C GLY A 310 27.59 -0.13 -4.36
N ALA A 311 28.21 0.91 -4.92
CA ALA A 311 27.80 1.48 -6.20
C ALA A 311 27.96 0.49 -7.36
N ILE A 312 29.07 -0.27 -7.41
CA ILE A 312 29.31 -1.30 -8.43
C ILE A 312 28.28 -2.42 -8.34
N ILE A 313 27.97 -2.91 -7.14
CA ILE A 313 26.97 -3.97 -6.92
C ILE A 313 25.59 -3.49 -7.40
N ASN A 314 25.18 -2.27 -7.05
CA ASN A 314 23.90 -1.70 -7.50
C ASN A 314 23.81 -1.63 -9.03
N LEU A 315 24.85 -1.14 -9.69
CA LEU A 315 24.91 -1.05 -11.16
C LEU A 315 24.94 -2.45 -11.82
N TYR A 316 25.63 -3.41 -11.22
CA TYR A 316 25.67 -4.80 -11.69
C TYR A 316 24.29 -5.46 -11.62
N VAL A 317 23.57 -5.32 -10.50
CA VAL A 317 22.22 -5.88 -10.32
C VAL A 317 21.25 -5.28 -11.34
N ILE A 318 21.30 -3.96 -11.57
CA ILE A 318 20.47 -3.28 -12.57
C ILE A 318 20.77 -3.82 -13.99
N ARG A 319 22.06 -3.92 -14.34
CA ARG A 319 22.49 -4.43 -15.66
C ARG A 319 22.05 -5.88 -15.89
N ARG A 320 22.20 -6.74 -14.87
CA ARG A 320 21.78 -8.14 -14.92
C ARG A 320 20.25 -8.27 -15.01
N GLY A 321 19.50 -7.45 -14.28
CA GLY A 321 18.04 -7.37 -14.38
C GLY A 321 17.57 -7.04 -15.80
N ASN A 322 18.17 -6.03 -16.43
CA ASN A 322 17.85 -5.65 -17.82
C ASN A 322 18.19 -6.77 -18.83
N SER A 323 19.27 -7.52 -18.62
CA SER A 323 19.66 -8.63 -19.50
C SER A 323 18.71 -9.83 -19.41
N HIS A 324 18.19 -10.15 -18.22
CA HIS A 324 17.19 -11.22 -18.06
C HIS A 324 15.83 -10.85 -18.67
N GLN A 325 15.47 -9.56 -18.65
CA GLN A 325 14.23 -9.05 -19.21
C GLN A 325 14.19 -9.06 -20.75
N GLN A 326 15.36 -9.09 -21.41
CA GLN A 326 15.45 -9.25 -22.86
C GLN A 326 15.34 -10.72 -23.32
N GLN A 327 15.59 -11.70 -22.44
CA GLN A 327 15.60 -13.13 -22.79
C GLN A 327 14.30 -13.86 -22.43
N ASN A 328 13.58 -13.43 -21.40
CA ASN A 328 12.28 -13.99 -21.01
C ASN A 328 11.20 -12.89 -21.12
N THR A 329 10.06 -13.24 -21.70
CA THR A 329 8.84 -12.43 -21.95
C THR A 329 8.81 -11.05 -21.27
N PRO A 330 8.65 -9.94 -22.03
CA PRO A 330 8.81 -8.59 -21.52
C PRO A 330 7.72 -8.26 -20.50
N ILE A 331 8.07 -8.34 -19.22
CA ILE A 331 7.27 -7.75 -18.15
C ILE A 331 7.40 -6.23 -18.34
N GLU A 332 6.32 -5.54 -18.70
CA GLU A 332 6.32 -4.08 -18.79
C GLU A 332 6.56 -3.48 -17.42
N LEU A 333 7.73 -2.88 -17.21
CA LEU A 333 8.04 -2.11 -16.03
C LEU A 333 7.12 -0.88 -15.99
N THR A 334 6.45 -0.70 -14.86
CA THR A 334 5.68 0.52 -14.60
C THR A 334 6.59 1.75 -14.66
N LEU A 335 6.05 2.92 -15.01
CA LEU A 335 6.82 4.19 -15.04
C LEU A 335 7.51 4.48 -13.70
N PHE A 336 6.91 4.04 -12.58
CA PHE A 336 7.49 4.16 -11.25
C PHE A 336 8.71 3.24 -11.05
N GLU A 337 8.64 1.98 -11.48
CA GLU A 337 9.79 1.06 -11.41
C GLU A 337 10.95 1.55 -12.28
N LYS A 338 10.67 2.08 -13.48
CA LYS A 338 11.68 2.73 -14.33
C LYS A 338 12.32 3.93 -13.64
N ARG A 339 11.52 4.81 -13.01
CA ARG A 339 12.03 5.96 -12.26
C ARG A 339 12.88 5.53 -11.06
N LYS A 340 12.48 4.48 -10.33
CA LYS A 340 13.24 3.94 -9.19
C LYS A 340 14.59 3.37 -9.63
N ILE A 341 14.62 2.59 -10.72
CA ILE A 341 15.86 2.04 -11.29
C ILE A 341 16.78 3.17 -11.73
N ASN A 342 16.25 4.17 -12.45
CA ASN A 342 17.03 5.33 -12.91
C ASN A 342 17.56 6.17 -11.74
N PHE A 343 16.76 6.33 -10.68
CA PHE A 343 17.18 7.06 -9.49
C PHE A 343 18.33 6.34 -8.76
N VAL A 344 18.22 5.03 -8.54
CA VAL A 344 19.29 4.23 -7.89
C VAL A 344 20.55 4.18 -8.75
N ALA A 345 20.41 4.06 -10.08
CA ALA A 345 21.53 4.15 -11.01
C ALA A 345 22.22 5.52 -10.93
N GLY A 346 21.43 6.61 -10.95
CA GLY A 346 21.92 7.98 -10.84
C GLY A 346 22.66 8.21 -9.52
N LEU A 347 22.11 7.74 -8.40
CA LEU A 347 22.75 7.85 -7.09
C LEU A 347 24.06 7.06 -7.01
N SER A 348 24.11 5.87 -7.62
CA SER A 348 25.33 5.04 -7.67
C SER A 348 26.43 5.68 -8.51
N ILE A 349 26.08 6.28 -9.66
CA ILE A 349 27.02 7.04 -10.49
C ILE A 349 27.53 8.28 -9.74
N PHE A 350 26.63 9.01 -9.08
CA PHE A 350 26.99 10.17 -8.27
C PHE A 350 27.97 9.80 -7.14
N SER A 351 27.72 8.70 -6.44
CA SER A 351 28.62 8.19 -5.39
C SER A 351 30.02 7.88 -5.93
N LEU A 352 30.13 7.24 -7.11
CA LEU A 352 31.43 6.99 -7.75
C LEU A 352 32.15 8.28 -8.15
N LEU A 353 31.43 9.25 -8.70
CA LEU A 353 32.00 10.56 -9.06
C LEU A 353 32.46 11.34 -7.83
N ALA A 354 31.73 11.26 -6.72
CA ALA A 354 32.10 11.89 -5.46
C ALA A 354 33.41 11.29 -4.90
N VAL A 355 33.52 9.96 -4.88
CA VAL A 355 34.76 9.27 -4.45
C VAL A 355 35.94 9.63 -5.35
N LEU A 356 35.73 9.70 -6.67
CA LEU A 356 36.76 10.08 -7.63
C LEU A 356 37.23 11.52 -7.44
N TYR A 357 36.29 12.45 -7.25
CA TYR A 357 36.58 13.85 -6.96
C TYR A 357 37.36 14.00 -5.64
N GLU A 358 36.94 13.30 -4.59
CA GLU A 358 37.62 13.32 -3.29
C GLU A 358 39.04 12.77 -3.37
N THR A 359 39.23 11.67 -4.13
CA THR A 359 40.55 11.10 -4.42
C THR A 359 41.43 12.10 -5.18
N TYR A 360 40.86 12.80 -6.17
CA TYR A 360 41.56 13.83 -6.93
C TYR A 360 42.01 15.00 -6.06
N VAL A 361 41.12 15.54 -5.22
CA VAL A 361 41.44 16.66 -4.31
C VAL A 361 42.57 16.27 -3.35
N HIS A 362 42.52 15.07 -2.76
CA HIS A 362 43.56 14.64 -1.83
C HIS A 362 44.94 14.46 -2.48
N ILE A 363 44.98 13.93 -3.70
CA ILE A 363 46.24 13.68 -4.41
C ILE A 363 46.83 14.98 -4.97
N PHE A 364 46.01 15.77 -5.66
CA PHE A 364 46.50 16.89 -6.48
C PHE A 364 46.42 18.25 -5.79
N VAL A 365 45.47 18.46 -4.88
CA VAL A 365 45.28 19.75 -4.19
C VAL A 365 45.97 19.75 -2.83
N LEU A 366 45.84 18.67 -2.07
CA LEU A 366 46.40 18.56 -0.72
C LEU A 366 47.80 17.93 -0.69
N GLY A 367 48.28 17.42 -1.82
CA GLY A 367 49.65 16.88 -1.97
C GLY A 367 49.95 15.67 -1.09
N MET A 368 48.95 14.91 -0.64
CA MET A 368 49.17 13.74 0.21
C MET A 368 49.63 12.54 -0.63
N SER A 369 50.91 12.20 -0.54
CA SER A 369 51.46 10.95 -1.06
C SER A 369 51.10 9.78 -0.13
N TYR A 370 50.07 9.00 -0.49
CA TYR A 370 49.68 7.76 0.19
C TYR A 370 50.81 6.70 0.27
N PHE A 371 51.85 6.88 -0.55
CA PHE A 371 53.07 6.06 -0.56
C PHE A 371 54.28 6.91 -0.21
N SER A 372 54.37 7.36 1.04
CA SER A 372 55.63 7.81 1.62
C SER A 372 56.07 6.72 2.57
N PRO A 373 57.07 5.86 2.24
CA PRO A 373 57.60 4.92 3.20
C PRO A 373 58.34 5.73 4.27
N SER A 374 57.74 5.86 5.45
CA SER A 374 58.46 6.29 6.64
C SER A 374 59.47 5.20 7.00
N LEU A 375 60.75 5.45 6.72
CA LEU A 375 61.87 4.85 7.42
C LEU A 375 61.98 5.47 8.81
#